data_AF-A0A923QSV5-F1
#
_entry.id   AF-A0A923QSV5-F1
#
_cell.length_a   1.000
_cell.length_b   1.000
_cell.length_c   1.000
_cell.angle_alpha   90.00
_cell.angle_beta   90.00
_cell.angle_gamma   90.00
#
_symmetry.space_group_name_H-M   'P 1'
#
loop_
_entity.id
_entity.type
_entity.pdbx_description
1 polymer ?
#
loop_
_entity_poly.entity_id
_entity_poly.type
_entity_poly.pdbx_seq_one_letter_code
_entity_poly.pdbx_strand_id
1 'polypeptide(L)'
;MKLKIEIVGCLALIAVLVGCGKSSGQSERIAQAIVEKPNCDSLRDRVWSELYRQIEIYGALPEAESVSKDLRASALTGPQGDAFATLYSEVADSVRGLDRENALRVLAETELGDRTDDLRGNRQNRIENALTNVKSESVAVAGQCESKDVVMPMGEQIDPVPMFENWRQRVGSILYGAYKTISVGYQSCSALAASQIKTATAAVSGIGVIGTHSNGVGSVRTVLNASQIYATNPYYASRVSPPSGCFTATKSPIIYDYGGKPYAASTLGVLDLTKNAGSGGPSLGIDCSGFVTSAVMAGGLRLKAGVSSKPAQVDGVSASMLASPVSNGLSCFSPLTSTKTEDLKSGDIVANNGHVFIIDQVGMDPFGIRNAKTSAACDAISAAQFDFSIIQSSASKGGIGMNRFRGADYLASTSSFRNGMLAYAKSFCKVRLGLSAAVTLANKTLAVIIRHKGTPTCLNPEPIPLVGQSCLKSCGPVTASGLAMSRSEAAEFNL
;
A
#
# COMPACT_ATOMS: atom_id res chain seq x y z
N MET A 1 -35.09 -31.07 -72.42
CA MET A 1 -33.67 -30.83 -72.74
C MET A 1 -32.98 -30.49 -71.43
N LYS A 2 -31.97 -31.28 -71.06
CA LYS A 2 -31.26 -31.28 -69.78
C LYS A 2 -30.41 -30.02 -69.60
N LEU A 3 -30.35 -29.45 -68.40
CA LEU A 3 -29.10 -29.38 -67.63
C LEU A 3 -29.38 -29.11 -66.15
N LYS A 4 -29.10 -30.12 -65.32
CA LYS A 4 -28.81 -29.99 -63.89
C LYS A 4 -27.35 -29.54 -63.77
N ILE A 5 -27.05 -28.58 -62.90
CA ILE A 5 -25.76 -28.50 -62.22
C ILE A 5 -26.04 -28.15 -60.75
N GLU A 6 -25.81 -29.15 -59.90
CA GLU A 6 -25.60 -29.00 -58.47
C GLU A 6 -24.22 -28.37 -58.24
N ILE A 7 -24.13 -27.36 -57.37
CA ILE A 7 -22.89 -27.07 -56.63
C ILE A 7 -23.27 -26.97 -55.15
N VAL A 8 -23.21 -28.14 -54.53
CA VAL A 8 -22.91 -28.32 -53.11
C VAL A 8 -21.40 -28.13 -52.97
N GLY A 9 -20.95 -27.29 -52.04
CA GLY A 9 -19.57 -27.33 -51.54
C GLY A 9 -18.89 -25.97 -51.35
N CYS A 10 -18.71 -25.61 -50.07
CA CYS A 10 -17.72 -24.70 -49.48
C CYS A 10 -18.31 -23.57 -48.64
N LEU A 11 -18.95 -23.93 -47.53
CA LEU A 11 -19.23 -23.02 -46.40
C LEU A 11 -18.92 -23.73 -45.08
N ALA A 12 -17.68 -24.20 -44.95
CA ALA A 12 -17.15 -24.77 -43.71
C ALA A 12 -15.61 -24.76 -43.71
N LEU A 13 -14.96 -23.59 -43.86
CA LEU A 13 -13.53 -23.45 -43.50
C LEU A 13 -13.03 -21.99 -43.39
N ILE A 14 -13.82 -21.07 -42.81
CA ILE A 14 -13.31 -19.73 -42.42
C ILE A 14 -13.80 -19.39 -41.01
N ALA A 15 -13.39 -20.20 -40.03
CA ALA A 15 -13.62 -19.92 -38.60
C ALA A 15 -12.45 -20.31 -37.69
N VAL A 16 -11.26 -20.62 -38.22
CA VAL A 16 -10.09 -21.04 -37.40
C VAL A 16 -8.76 -20.45 -37.91
N LEU A 17 -8.72 -19.18 -38.33
CA LEU A 17 -7.46 -18.50 -38.71
C LEU A 17 -7.31 -17.07 -38.18
N VAL A 18 -7.98 -16.72 -37.07
CA VAL A 18 -7.77 -15.45 -36.34
C VAL A 18 -7.05 -15.68 -35.00
N GLY A 19 -6.55 -16.89 -34.75
CA GLY A 19 -6.04 -17.32 -33.44
C GLY A 19 -4.54 -17.18 -33.17
N CYS A 20 -3.67 -17.00 -34.17
CA CYS A 20 -2.21 -17.14 -33.97
C CYS A 20 -1.37 -15.85 -34.10
N GLY A 21 -2.00 -14.67 -34.23
CA GLY A 21 -1.28 -13.40 -34.47
C GLY A 21 -1.15 -12.45 -33.27
N LYS A 22 -1.64 -12.82 -32.07
CA LYS A 22 -1.71 -11.88 -30.93
C LYS A 22 -0.51 -11.93 -29.95
N SER A 23 0.33 -12.96 -29.99
CA SER A 23 1.45 -13.06 -29.04
C SER A 23 2.65 -12.20 -29.40
N SER A 24 2.93 -11.99 -30.69
CA SER A 24 4.16 -11.33 -31.15
C SER A 24 4.28 -9.89 -30.64
N GLY A 25 3.18 -9.14 -30.58
CA GLY A 25 3.21 -7.75 -30.11
C GLY A 25 3.38 -7.58 -28.60
N GLN A 26 3.14 -8.61 -27.78
CA GLN A 26 3.29 -8.49 -26.34
C GLN A 26 4.74 -8.68 -25.89
N SER A 27 5.39 -9.73 -26.39
CA SER A 27 6.78 -10.05 -26.09
C SER A 27 7.75 -9.02 -26.70
N GLU A 28 7.45 -8.52 -27.90
CA GLU A 28 8.21 -7.43 -28.54
C GLU A 28 8.22 -6.17 -27.68
N ARG A 29 7.11 -5.79 -27.06
CA ARG A 29 7.04 -4.61 -26.18
C ARG A 29 7.85 -4.76 -24.91
N ILE A 30 7.91 -5.96 -24.34
CA ILE A 30 8.75 -6.24 -23.17
C ILE A 30 10.22 -6.14 -23.56
N ALA A 31 10.60 -6.77 -24.68
CA ALA A 31 11.95 -6.66 -25.22
C ALA A 31 12.32 -5.19 -25.52
N GLN A 32 11.41 -4.42 -26.12
CA GLN A 32 11.61 -3.00 -26.41
C GLN A 32 11.79 -2.16 -25.13
N ALA A 33 10.99 -2.40 -24.08
CA ALA A 33 11.13 -1.70 -22.80
C ALA A 33 12.48 -1.97 -22.11
N ILE A 34 13.09 -3.13 -22.40
CA ILE A 34 14.44 -3.51 -21.94
C ILE A 34 15.52 -2.82 -22.78
N VAL A 35 15.35 -2.76 -24.11
CA VAL A 35 16.36 -2.23 -25.05
C VAL A 35 16.41 -0.69 -25.08
N GLU A 36 15.28 0.00 -24.91
CA GLU A 36 15.21 1.45 -25.07
C GLU A 36 15.93 2.20 -23.92
N LYS A 37 17.04 2.89 -24.24
CA LYS A 37 17.77 3.87 -23.38
C LYS A 37 18.33 3.31 -22.05
N PRO A 38 19.63 2.95 -21.99
CA PRO A 38 20.24 2.22 -20.89
C PRO A 38 20.66 3.10 -19.68
N ASN A 39 19.81 4.02 -19.20
CA ASN A 39 20.02 4.51 -17.85
C ASN A 39 19.57 3.41 -16.87
N CYS A 40 20.55 2.74 -16.24
CA CYS A 40 20.35 1.57 -15.38
C CYS A 40 19.30 1.76 -14.27
N ASP A 41 19.19 2.97 -13.72
CA ASP A 41 18.20 3.25 -12.65
C ASP A 41 16.77 3.26 -13.20
N SER A 42 16.59 3.79 -14.41
CA SER A 42 15.28 3.80 -15.09
C SER A 42 14.88 2.45 -15.68
N LEU A 43 15.85 1.60 -16.03
CA LEU A 43 15.61 0.30 -16.63
C LEU A 43 14.77 -0.59 -15.71
N ARG A 44 15.13 -0.67 -14.42
CA ARG A 44 14.35 -1.42 -13.43
C ARG A 44 12.90 -0.94 -13.43
N ASP A 45 12.68 0.35 -13.23
CA ASP A 45 11.32 0.90 -13.12
C ASP A 45 10.51 0.71 -14.40
N ARG A 46 11.12 0.83 -15.59
CA ARG A 46 10.45 0.55 -16.87
C ARG A 46 10.06 -0.91 -17.03
N VAL A 47 10.98 -1.84 -16.76
CA VAL A 47 10.71 -3.28 -16.87
C VAL A 47 9.55 -3.67 -15.95
N TRP A 48 9.60 -3.27 -14.67
CA TRP A 48 8.49 -3.55 -13.75
C TRP A 48 7.19 -2.92 -14.22
N SER A 49 7.20 -1.65 -14.64
CA SER A 49 5.99 -0.96 -15.14
C SER A 49 5.37 -1.69 -16.34
N GLU A 50 6.20 -2.18 -17.25
CA GLU A 50 5.75 -2.96 -18.40
C GLU A 50 5.18 -4.32 -17.99
N LEU A 51 5.80 -5.01 -17.02
CA LEU A 51 5.27 -6.26 -16.47
C LEU A 51 3.89 -6.06 -15.82
N TYR A 52 3.70 -5.01 -15.02
CA TYR A 52 2.38 -4.65 -14.49
C TYR A 52 1.38 -4.40 -15.60
N ARG A 53 1.77 -3.59 -16.61
CA ARG A 53 0.91 -3.27 -17.75
C ARG A 53 0.44 -4.52 -18.50
N GLN A 54 1.31 -5.50 -18.69
CA GLN A 54 0.99 -6.74 -19.40
C GLN A 54 -0.06 -7.56 -18.62
N ILE A 55 0.13 -7.74 -17.31
CA ILE A 55 -0.87 -8.42 -16.46
C ILE A 55 -2.17 -7.61 -16.40
N GLU A 56 -2.11 -6.29 -16.34
CA GLU A 56 -3.31 -5.44 -16.26
C GLU A 56 -4.18 -5.50 -17.52
N ILE A 57 -3.56 -5.49 -18.71
CA ILE A 57 -4.27 -5.44 -19.99
C ILE A 57 -4.63 -6.84 -20.50
N TYR A 58 -3.73 -7.80 -20.32
CA TYR A 58 -3.87 -9.13 -20.92
C TYR A 58 -4.16 -10.24 -19.91
N GLY A 59 -4.10 -9.93 -18.61
CA GLY A 59 -4.36 -10.89 -17.53
C GLY A 59 -3.21 -11.83 -17.23
N ALA A 60 -2.15 -11.84 -18.03
CA ALA A 60 -0.99 -12.72 -17.89
C ALA A 60 0.27 -12.08 -18.50
N LEU A 61 1.43 -12.63 -18.14
CA LEU A 61 2.69 -12.32 -18.81
C LEU A 61 2.87 -13.22 -20.06
N PRO A 62 3.50 -12.72 -21.14
CA PRO A 62 3.91 -13.54 -22.28
C PRO A 62 4.82 -14.71 -21.89
N GLU A 63 4.81 -15.78 -22.69
CA GLU A 63 5.69 -16.92 -22.46
C GLU A 63 7.17 -16.52 -22.51
N ALA A 64 7.95 -17.04 -21.57
CA ALA A 64 9.38 -16.72 -21.41
C ALA A 64 10.20 -17.02 -22.67
N GLU A 65 9.87 -18.11 -23.38
CA GLU A 65 10.52 -18.46 -24.64
C GLU A 65 10.29 -17.40 -25.74
N SER A 66 9.08 -16.83 -25.80
CA SER A 66 8.77 -15.78 -26.78
C SER A 66 9.53 -14.49 -26.47
N VAL A 67 9.58 -14.07 -25.20
CA VAL A 67 10.36 -12.90 -24.79
C VAL A 67 11.86 -13.12 -24.99
N SER A 68 12.38 -14.31 -24.69
CA SER A 68 13.79 -14.66 -24.94
C SER A 68 14.14 -14.59 -26.43
N LYS A 69 13.26 -15.11 -27.30
CA LYS A 69 13.42 -15.03 -28.75
C LYS A 69 13.46 -13.57 -29.23
N ASP A 70 12.54 -12.74 -28.75
CA ASP A 70 12.46 -11.33 -29.16
C ASP A 70 13.63 -10.50 -28.61
N LEU A 71 14.10 -10.80 -27.39
CA LEU A 71 15.32 -10.21 -26.84
C LEU A 71 16.55 -10.55 -27.70
N ARG A 72 16.68 -11.79 -28.15
CA ARG A 72 17.78 -12.22 -29.04
C ARG A 72 17.69 -11.65 -30.45
N ALA A 73 16.47 -11.38 -30.93
CA ALA A 73 16.25 -10.69 -32.20
C ALA A 73 16.51 -9.18 -32.12
N SER A 74 16.47 -8.61 -30.91
CA SER A 74 16.78 -7.21 -30.64
C SER A 74 18.30 -6.94 -30.57
N ALA A 75 18.69 -5.68 -30.37
CA ALA A 75 20.09 -5.27 -30.23
C ALA A 75 20.81 -5.84 -28.99
N LEU A 76 20.09 -6.53 -28.08
CA LEU A 76 20.65 -7.20 -26.90
C LEU A 76 21.08 -8.64 -27.23
N THR A 77 22.00 -8.79 -28.18
CA THR A 77 22.59 -10.10 -28.50
C THR A 77 23.66 -10.47 -27.47
N GLY A 78 23.71 -11.75 -27.06
CA GLY A 78 24.77 -12.28 -26.19
C GLY A 78 24.43 -12.28 -24.69
N PRO A 79 25.44 -12.23 -23.80
CA PRO A 79 25.27 -12.45 -22.35
C PRO A 79 24.25 -11.53 -21.68
N GLN A 80 24.17 -10.27 -22.11
CA GLN A 80 23.20 -9.32 -21.57
C GLN A 80 21.75 -9.73 -21.86
N GLY A 81 21.45 -10.13 -23.10
CA GLY A 81 20.12 -10.62 -23.48
C GLY A 81 19.73 -11.88 -22.72
N ASP A 82 20.67 -12.81 -22.54
CA ASP A 82 20.45 -14.04 -21.77
C ASP A 82 20.22 -13.76 -20.27
N ALA A 83 20.92 -12.77 -19.70
CA ALA A 83 20.69 -12.33 -18.31
C ALA A 83 19.27 -11.76 -18.13
N PHE A 84 18.80 -10.92 -19.06
CA PHE A 84 17.42 -10.42 -19.04
C PHE A 84 16.39 -11.53 -19.25
N ALA A 85 16.63 -12.44 -20.19
CA ALA A 85 15.74 -13.58 -20.42
C ALA A 85 15.61 -14.44 -19.16
N THR A 86 16.72 -14.66 -18.43
CA THR A 86 16.72 -15.37 -17.15
C THR A 86 15.89 -14.63 -16.10
N LEU A 87 16.11 -13.33 -15.92
CA LEU A 87 15.31 -12.51 -14.99
C LEU A 87 13.82 -12.57 -15.34
N TYR A 88 13.49 -12.42 -16.62
CA TYR A 88 12.10 -12.49 -17.09
C TYR A 88 11.47 -13.85 -16.80
N SER A 89 12.19 -14.96 -17.07
CA SER A 89 11.69 -16.31 -16.79
C SER A 89 11.35 -16.49 -15.32
N GLU A 90 12.24 -16.05 -14.42
CA GLU A 90 12.00 -16.15 -12.98
C GLU A 90 10.76 -15.35 -12.54
N VAL A 91 10.53 -14.17 -13.11
CA VAL A 91 9.32 -13.39 -12.83
C VAL A 91 8.08 -14.05 -13.43
N ALA A 92 8.14 -14.49 -14.69
CA ALA A 92 7.04 -15.12 -15.41
C ALA A 92 6.60 -16.42 -14.73
N ASP A 93 7.55 -17.25 -14.32
CA ASP A 93 7.29 -18.49 -13.58
C ASP A 93 6.61 -18.21 -12.23
N SER A 94 6.95 -17.09 -11.57
CA SER A 94 6.35 -16.73 -10.28
C SER A 94 4.87 -16.37 -10.35
N VAL A 95 4.38 -15.94 -11.52
CA VAL A 95 2.98 -15.55 -11.74
C VAL A 95 2.21 -16.51 -12.64
N ARG A 96 2.86 -17.57 -13.15
CA ARG A 96 2.24 -18.53 -14.09
C ARG A 96 1.03 -19.21 -13.45
N GLY A 97 -0.09 -19.23 -14.18
CA GLY A 97 -1.32 -19.91 -13.76
C GLY A 97 -2.10 -19.18 -12.67
N LEU A 98 -1.65 -18.01 -12.23
CA LEU A 98 -2.41 -17.15 -11.34
C LEU A 98 -3.44 -16.36 -12.13
N ASP A 99 -4.58 -16.05 -11.50
CA ASP A 99 -5.46 -15.00 -12.02
C ASP A 99 -4.79 -13.62 -11.97
N ARG A 100 -5.39 -12.64 -12.64
CA ARG A 100 -4.87 -11.28 -12.74
C ARG A 100 -4.54 -10.67 -11.38
N GLU A 101 -5.41 -10.80 -10.39
CA GLU A 101 -5.24 -10.15 -9.08
C GLU A 101 -4.08 -10.78 -8.29
N ASN A 102 -4.04 -12.12 -8.25
CA ASN A 102 -2.96 -12.86 -7.62
C ASN A 102 -1.62 -12.66 -8.34
N ALA A 103 -1.62 -12.54 -9.67
CA ALA A 103 -0.44 -12.21 -10.46
C ALA A 103 0.10 -10.81 -10.14
N LEU A 104 -0.76 -9.77 -10.06
CA LEU A 104 -0.36 -8.42 -9.66
C LEU A 104 0.20 -8.39 -8.24
N ARG A 105 -0.44 -9.09 -7.29
CA ARG A 105 0.07 -9.22 -5.92
C ARG A 105 1.45 -9.83 -5.89
N VAL A 106 1.66 -10.98 -6.55
CA VAL A 106 2.96 -11.67 -6.58
C VAL A 106 4.02 -10.82 -7.28
N LEU A 107 3.66 -10.09 -8.34
CA LEU A 107 4.57 -9.17 -9.00
C LEU A 107 5.01 -8.04 -8.06
N ALA A 108 4.08 -7.46 -7.28
CA ALA A 108 4.37 -6.46 -6.27
C ALA A 108 5.23 -6.97 -5.12
N GLU A 109 4.89 -8.13 -4.55
CA GLU A 109 5.74 -8.82 -3.56
C GLU A 109 7.17 -9.00 -4.11
N THR A 110 7.28 -9.39 -5.38
CA THR A 110 8.57 -9.65 -6.04
C THR A 110 9.38 -8.37 -6.24
N GLU A 111 8.77 -7.30 -6.74
CA GLU A 111 9.44 -6.01 -6.92
C GLU A 111 9.93 -5.42 -5.58
N LEU A 112 9.08 -5.49 -4.56
CA LEU A 112 9.36 -4.92 -3.24
C LEU A 112 10.40 -5.72 -2.47
N GLY A 113 10.58 -7.01 -2.75
CA GLY A 113 11.55 -7.82 -2.01
C GLY A 113 10.94 -8.58 -0.85
N ASP A 114 9.69 -9.06 -0.98
CA ASP A 114 9.02 -9.82 0.08
C ASP A 114 9.75 -11.14 0.39
N ARG A 115 10.03 -11.36 1.68
CA ARG A 115 10.71 -12.54 2.23
C ARG A 115 9.99 -13.06 3.49
N THR A 116 8.68 -12.85 3.60
CA THR A 116 7.92 -13.22 4.81
C THR A 116 7.89 -14.73 5.11
N ASP A 117 8.18 -15.56 4.11
CA ASP A 117 8.28 -17.03 4.22
C ASP A 117 9.40 -17.57 3.30
N ASP A 118 9.74 -18.85 3.45
CA ASP A 118 10.85 -19.49 2.75
C ASP A 118 10.63 -19.55 1.22
N LEU A 119 9.40 -19.75 0.76
CA LEU A 119 9.09 -19.78 -0.67
C LEU A 119 9.34 -18.41 -1.31
N ARG A 120 8.85 -17.35 -0.66
CA ARG A 120 9.07 -15.96 -1.08
C ARG A 120 10.55 -15.58 -0.98
N GLY A 121 11.23 -15.95 0.10
CA GLY A 121 12.66 -15.73 0.27
C GLY A 121 13.52 -16.41 -0.81
N ASN A 122 13.21 -17.65 -1.15
CA ASN A 122 13.90 -18.39 -2.22
C ASN A 122 13.64 -17.78 -3.61
N ARG A 123 12.39 -17.38 -3.89
CA ARG A 123 12.06 -16.62 -5.09
C ARG A 123 12.88 -15.34 -5.17
N GLN A 124 13.00 -14.59 -4.07
CA GLN A 124 13.79 -13.37 -4.06
C GLN A 124 15.28 -13.59 -4.30
N ASN A 125 15.87 -14.64 -3.72
CA ASN A 125 17.26 -14.98 -4.00
C ASN A 125 17.51 -15.16 -5.50
N ARG A 126 16.61 -15.85 -6.21
CA ARG A 126 16.75 -16.06 -7.66
C ARG A 126 16.62 -14.75 -8.45
N ILE A 127 15.63 -13.91 -8.12
CA ILE A 127 15.45 -12.58 -8.74
C ILE A 127 16.64 -11.67 -8.46
N GLU A 128 17.14 -11.59 -7.23
CA GLU A 128 18.30 -10.78 -6.85
C GLU A 128 19.58 -11.25 -7.56
N ASN A 129 19.77 -12.57 -7.69
CA ASN A 129 20.88 -13.13 -8.47
C ASN A 129 20.76 -12.77 -9.96
N ALA A 130 19.57 -12.90 -10.55
CA ALA A 130 19.34 -12.53 -11.95
C ALA A 130 19.52 -11.02 -12.19
N LEU A 131 19.04 -10.17 -11.28
CA LEU A 131 19.26 -8.72 -11.33
C LEU A 131 20.75 -8.35 -11.22
N THR A 132 21.50 -9.07 -10.38
CA THR A 132 22.95 -8.88 -10.25
C THR A 132 23.67 -9.21 -11.57
N ASN A 133 23.28 -10.31 -12.23
CA ASN A 133 23.81 -10.68 -13.55
C ASN A 133 23.44 -9.63 -14.61
N VAL A 134 22.18 -9.18 -14.65
CA VAL A 134 21.75 -8.11 -15.57
C VAL A 134 22.60 -6.85 -15.37
N LYS A 135 22.88 -6.48 -14.12
CA LYS A 135 23.69 -5.31 -13.80
C LYS A 135 25.15 -5.49 -14.23
N SER A 136 25.77 -6.66 -13.97
CA SER A 136 27.15 -6.91 -14.37
C SER A 136 27.32 -6.87 -15.88
N GLU A 137 26.41 -7.50 -16.62
CA GLU A 137 26.45 -7.51 -18.09
C GLU A 137 26.13 -6.13 -18.68
N SER A 138 25.22 -5.37 -18.07
CA SER A 138 24.88 -4.02 -18.56
C SER A 138 26.00 -3.01 -18.36
N VAL A 139 26.76 -3.11 -17.27
CA VAL A 139 27.96 -2.26 -17.05
C VAL A 139 29.07 -2.58 -18.06
N ALA A 140 29.21 -3.84 -18.47
CA ALA A 140 30.20 -4.24 -19.46
C ALA A 140 29.92 -3.63 -20.86
N VAL A 141 28.65 -3.39 -21.19
CA VAL A 141 28.22 -2.84 -22.49
C VAL A 141 28.08 -1.32 -22.46
N ALA A 142 27.63 -0.74 -21.34
CA ALA A 142 27.33 0.68 -21.23
C ALA A 142 28.54 1.47 -20.69
N GLY A 143 29.45 1.86 -21.58
CA GLY A 143 30.48 2.86 -21.28
C GLY A 143 29.92 4.23 -20.86
N GLN A 144 28.61 4.50 -20.96
CA GLN A 144 27.96 5.75 -20.54
C GLN A 144 26.50 5.52 -20.14
N CYS A 145 26.25 5.22 -18.86
CA CYS A 145 24.94 5.43 -18.25
C CYS A 145 24.83 6.91 -17.88
N GLU A 146 24.35 7.76 -18.79
CA GLU A 146 23.98 9.13 -18.41
C GLU A 146 22.66 9.10 -17.63
N SER A 147 22.68 9.65 -16.41
CA SER A 147 21.49 9.85 -15.61
C SER A 147 20.66 10.99 -16.20
N LYS A 148 19.82 10.70 -17.19
CA LYS A 148 18.71 11.59 -17.54
C LYS A 148 17.47 11.16 -16.80
N ASP A 149 16.90 12.10 -16.04
CA ASP A 149 15.64 11.94 -15.35
C ASP A 149 14.55 11.62 -16.37
N VAL A 150 13.97 10.42 -16.28
CA VAL A 150 12.82 10.03 -17.10
C VAL A 150 11.60 10.73 -16.53
N VAL A 151 11.14 11.78 -17.20
CA VAL A 151 9.84 12.39 -16.95
C VAL A 151 8.77 11.37 -17.35
N MET A 152 8.15 10.70 -16.37
CA MET A 152 6.96 9.90 -16.67
C MET A 152 5.88 10.83 -17.22
N PRO A 153 5.02 10.37 -18.14
CA PRO A 153 3.89 11.17 -18.58
C PRO A 153 3.09 11.58 -17.34
N MET A 154 3.10 12.89 -17.04
CA MET A 154 2.32 13.44 -15.94
C MET A 154 0.88 13.03 -16.20
N GLY A 155 0.27 12.35 -15.22
CA GLY A 155 -1.17 12.15 -15.22
C GLY A 155 -1.87 13.50 -15.36
N GLU A 156 -3.10 13.46 -15.87
CA GLU A 156 -3.96 14.64 -15.97
C GLU A 156 -3.83 15.52 -14.71
N GLN A 157 -3.50 16.80 -14.89
CA GLN A 157 -3.25 17.72 -13.79
C GLN A 157 -4.52 17.85 -12.94
N ILE A 158 -4.56 17.17 -11.80
CA ILE A 158 -5.72 17.20 -10.91
C ILE A 158 -5.67 18.53 -10.14
N ASP A 159 -6.69 19.39 -10.30
CA ASP A 159 -6.71 20.64 -9.53
C ASP A 159 -6.57 20.35 -8.02
N PRO A 160 -5.74 21.13 -7.32
CA PRO A 160 -5.51 20.95 -5.90
C PRO A 160 -6.83 21.06 -5.12
N VAL A 161 -6.99 20.17 -4.15
CA VAL A 161 -8.09 20.25 -3.19
C VAL A 161 -7.62 21.12 -2.03
N PRO A 162 -8.27 22.27 -1.72
CA PRO A 162 -7.77 23.23 -0.73
C PRO A 162 -7.48 22.61 0.64
N MET A 163 -8.35 21.72 1.10
CA MET A 163 -8.16 20.97 2.35
C MET A 163 -6.89 20.11 2.35
N PHE A 164 -6.54 19.48 1.23
CA PHE A 164 -5.35 18.64 1.12
C PHE A 164 -4.07 19.48 1.11
N GLU A 165 -4.07 20.62 0.41
CA GLU A 165 -2.91 21.52 0.45
C GLU A 165 -2.68 22.08 1.86
N ASN A 166 -3.76 22.37 2.60
CA ASN A 166 -3.63 22.76 4.00
C ASN A 166 -2.98 21.68 4.88
N TRP A 167 -3.36 20.42 4.71
CA TRP A 167 -2.77 19.32 5.48
C TRP A 167 -1.34 19.04 5.07
N ARG A 168 -1.02 19.07 3.77
CA ARG A 168 0.34 18.88 3.27
C ARG A 168 1.35 19.81 3.94
N GLN A 169 0.92 21.01 4.34
CA GLN A 169 1.75 22.01 5.03
C GLN A 169 1.81 21.85 6.56
N ARG A 170 0.95 21.01 7.16
CA ARG A 170 0.74 20.97 8.62
C ARG A 170 1.03 19.63 9.27
N VAL A 171 0.93 18.54 8.51
CA VAL A 171 1.15 17.18 9.01
C VAL A 171 2.19 16.46 8.19
N GLY A 172 2.90 15.51 8.82
CA GLY A 172 3.86 14.67 8.11
C GLY A 172 3.21 13.85 7.00
N SER A 173 4.00 13.50 5.97
CA SER A 173 3.52 12.88 4.73
C SER A 173 2.68 11.61 4.92
N ILE A 174 3.01 10.74 5.90
CA ILE A 174 2.20 9.54 6.21
C ILE A 174 0.80 9.95 6.65
N LEU A 175 0.68 10.92 7.57
CA LEU A 175 -0.62 11.39 8.05
C LEU A 175 -1.37 12.15 6.97
N TYR A 176 -0.69 12.99 6.19
CA TYR A 176 -1.29 13.63 5.02
C TYR A 176 -1.95 12.59 4.11
N GLY A 177 -1.23 11.52 3.77
CA GLY A 177 -1.75 10.45 2.93
C GLY A 177 -2.86 9.64 3.61
N ALA A 178 -2.78 9.38 4.92
CA ALA A 178 -3.84 8.69 5.67
C ALA A 178 -5.14 9.52 5.73
N TYR A 179 -5.00 10.83 5.95
CA TYR A 179 -6.08 11.82 6.00
C TYR A 179 -6.76 11.98 4.65
N LYS A 180 -5.95 12.02 3.59
CA LYS A 180 -6.44 11.99 2.21
C LYS A 180 -7.20 10.69 1.92
N THR A 181 -6.62 9.53 2.25
CA THR A 181 -7.22 8.20 2.02
C THR A 181 -8.57 8.04 2.71
N ILE A 182 -8.68 8.39 4.00
CA ILE A 182 -9.94 8.28 4.74
C ILE A 182 -11.00 9.25 4.20
N SER A 183 -10.62 10.48 3.87
CA SER A 183 -11.56 11.48 3.34
C SER A 183 -12.09 11.10 1.96
N VAL A 184 -11.22 10.56 1.09
CA VAL A 184 -11.60 10.08 -0.25
C VAL A 184 -12.44 8.81 -0.15
N GLY A 185 -12.06 7.82 0.64
CA GLY A 185 -12.83 6.57 0.72
C GLY A 185 -14.23 6.78 1.33
N TYR A 186 -14.39 7.69 2.29
CA TYR A 186 -15.71 8.07 2.80
C TYR A 186 -16.42 9.14 1.94
N GLN A 187 -15.72 9.74 0.98
CA GLN A 187 -16.21 10.87 0.17
C GLN A 187 -16.83 11.96 1.06
N SER A 188 -16.07 12.41 2.07
CA SER A 188 -16.55 13.30 3.14
C SER A 188 -15.48 14.28 3.62
N CYS A 189 -15.80 15.58 3.65
CA CYS A 189 -14.96 16.63 4.23
C CYS A 189 -14.80 16.51 5.75
N SER A 190 -15.76 15.86 6.41
CA SER A 190 -15.86 15.76 7.87
C SER A 190 -15.40 14.41 8.40
N ALA A 191 -14.93 13.49 7.55
CA ALA A 191 -14.44 12.17 7.99
C ALA A 191 -13.39 12.28 9.11
N LEU A 192 -12.51 13.28 9.04
CA LEU A 192 -11.52 13.53 10.09
C LEU A 192 -12.02 14.39 11.26
N ALA A 193 -13.12 15.13 11.07
CA ALA A 193 -13.76 15.90 12.13
C ALA A 193 -14.57 15.00 13.09
N ALA A 194 -14.91 13.78 12.66
CA ALA A 194 -15.49 12.78 13.54
C ALA A 194 -14.53 12.51 14.71
N SER A 195 -15.07 12.52 15.94
CA SER A 195 -14.30 12.19 17.13
C SER A 195 -13.74 10.78 17.05
N GLN A 196 -12.55 10.58 17.62
CA GLN A 196 -11.95 9.26 17.77
C GLN A 196 -12.94 8.32 18.47
N ILE A 197 -13.12 7.12 17.91
CA ILE A 197 -13.97 6.11 18.52
C ILE A 197 -13.28 5.53 19.77
N LYS A 198 -14.09 5.05 20.71
CA LYS A 198 -13.67 4.49 22.00
C LYS A 198 -14.34 3.15 22.27
N THR A 199 -13.98 2.50 23.37
CA THR A 199 -14.61 1.23 23.78
C THR A 199 -16.13 1.35 23.91
N ALA A 200 -16.63 2.49 24.38
CA ALA A 200 -18.07 2.75 24.50
C ALA A 200 -18.79 3.15 23.20
N THR A 201 -18.08 3.45 22.11
CA THR A 201 -18.73 3.74 20.82
C THR A 201 -19.47 2.49 20.32
N ALA A 202 -20.73 2.64 19.92
CA ALA A 202 -21.53 1.54 19.38
C ALA A 202 -20.87 0.92 18.13
N ALA A 203 -21.10 -0.37 17.91
CA ALA A 203 -20.68 -1.02 16.69
C ALA A 203 -21.54 -0.57 15.50
N VAL A 204 -20.94 -0.52 14.31
CA VAL A 204 -21.65 -0.30 13.06
C VAL A 204 -22.54 -1.50 12.77
N SER A 205 -23.78 -1.21 12.37
CA SER A 205 -24.79 -2.20 11.99
C SER A 205 -24.92 -2.29 10.47
N GLY A 206 -25.46 -3.39 9.97
CA GLY A 206 -25.66 -3.62 8.53
C GLY A 206 -24.48 -4.27 7.80
N ILE A 207 -23.43 -4.67 8.52
CA ILE A 207 -22.29 -5.46 8.00
C ILE A 207 -22.44 -6.90 8.48
N GLY A 208 -22.35 -7.85 7.56
CA GLY A 208 -22.45 -9.29 7.84
C GLY A 208 -21.14 -10.02 7.56
N VAL A 209 -20.93 -11.13 8.25
CA VAL A 209 -19.88 -12.12 7.92
C VAL A 209 -20.54 -13.25 7.14
N ILE A 210 -20.06 -13.51 5.92
CA ILE A 210 -20.60 -14.56 5.03
C ILE A 210 -19.71 -15.80 4.93
N GLY A 211 -18.56 -15.78 5.60
CA GLY A 211 -17.64 -16.90 5.64
C GLY A 211 -16.26 -16.51 6.14
N THR A 212 -15.30 -17.39 5.84
CA THR A 212 -13.87 -17.22 6.10
C THR A 212 -13.15 -17.25 4.75
N HIS A 213 -12.08 -16.48 4.60
CA HIS A 213 -11.30 -16.49 3.36
C HIS A 213 -10.72 -17.88 3.08
N SER A 214 -10.42 -18.18 1.81
CA SER A 214 -9.97 -19.51 1.35
C SER A 214 -8.67 -19.99 2.02
N ASN A 215 -7.84 -19.06 2.50
CA ASN A 215 -6.64 -19.34 3.28
C ASN A 215 -6.92 -19.69 4.76
N GLY A 216 -8.19 -19.71 5.19
CA GLY A 216 -8.60 -19.98 6.57
C GLY A 216 -8.40 -18.81 7.54
N VAL A 217 -7.97 -17.63 7.07
CA VAL A 217 -7.64 -16.48 7.91
C VAL A 217 -8.60 -15.33 7.65
N GLY A 218 -9.19 -14.80 8.73
CA GLY A 218 -10.05 -13.62 8.66
C GLY A 218 -11.44 -13.90 8.07
N SER A 219 -12.40 -13.08 8.46
CA SER A 219 -13.78 -13.20 7.99
C SER A 219 -13.99 -12.47 6.67
N VAL A 220 -14.74 -13.09 5.74
CA VAL A 220 -15.28 -12.43 4.55
C VAL A 220 -16.49 -11.61 4.97
N ARG A 221 -16.47 -10.30 4.71
CA ARG A 221 -17.57 -9.40 5.07
C ARG A 221 -18.36 -8.93 3.86
N THR A 222 -19.63 -8.62 4.10
CA THR A 222 -20.51 -8.01 3.10
C THR A 222 -21.42 -6.96 3.71
N VAL A 223 -21.92 -6.05 2.88
CA VAL A 223 -22.94 -5.08 3.23
C VAL A 223 -24.32 -5.75 3.15
N LEU A 224 -24.94 -5.99 4.31
CA LEU A 224 -26.31 -6.52 4.42
C LEU A 224 -27.36 -5.41 4.35
N ASN A 225 -27.06 -4.24 4.94
CA ASN A 225 -27.96 -3.09 4.96
C ASN A 225 -27.17 -1.78 4.95
N ALA A 226 -27.00 -1.20 3.76
CA ALA A 226 -26.24 0.04 3.59
C ALA A 226 -26.84 1.21 4.39
N SER A 227 -28.17 1.32 4.47
CA SER A 227 -28.85 2.37 5.23
C SER A 227 -28.50 2.34 6.73
N GLN A 228 -28.42 1.14 7.33
CA GLN A 228 -27.96 0.99 8.72
C GLN A 228 -26.49 1.36 8.89
N ILE A 229 -25.64 1.07 7.91
CA ILE A 229 -24.23 1.49 7.93
C ILE A 229 -24.15 3.02 7.95
N TYR A 230 -24.86 3.74 7.08
CA TYR A 230 -24.83 5.21 7.09
C TYR A 230 -25.37 5.81 8.38
N ALA A 231 -26.41 5.20 8.96
CA ALA A 231 -27.01 5.67 10.19
C ALA A 231 -26.11 5.45 11.43
N THR A 232 -25.32 4.38 11.44
CA THR A 232 -24.55 3.96 12.63
C THR A 232 -23.05 4.19 12.53
N ASN A 233 -22.51 4.40 11.32
CA ASN A 233 -21.09 4.68 11.11
C ASN A 233 -20.81 6.18 11.31
N PRO A 234 -20.01 6.58 12.32
CA PRO A 234 -19.75 7.99 12.63
C PRO A 234 -19.11 8.80 11.48
N TYR A 235 -18.38 8.13 10.58
CA TYR A 235 -17.72 8.77 9.44
C TYR A 235 -18.69 9.06 8.29
N TYR A 236 -19.83 8.35 8.24
CA TYR A 236 -20.93 8.64 7.31
C TYR A 236 -22.01 9.52 7.93
N ALA A 237 -22.34 9.33 9.20
CA ALA A 237 -23.43 10.04 9.86
C ALA A 237 -23.21 11.57 9.90
N SER A 238 -21.95 12.00 9.92
CA SER A 238 -21.54 13.41 9.91
C SER A 238 -21.21 13.94 8.52
N ARG A 239 -21.48 13.17 7.45
CA ARG A 239 -21.06 13.49 6.08
C ARG A 239 -21.78 14.71 5.55
N VAL A 240 -20.98 15.63 4.99
CA VAL A 240 -21.47 16.64 4.06
C VAL A 240 -21.54 15.97 2.68
N SER A 241 -22.73 15.95 2.07
CA SER A 241 -22.93 15.31 0.76
C SER A 241 -21.99 15.92 -0.29
N PRO A 242 -21.31 15.12 -1.12
CA PRO A 242 -20.45 15.64 -2.16
C PRO A 242 -21.29 16.31 -3.27
N PRO A 243 -20.65 17.12 -4.13
CA PRO A 243 -21.31 17.69 -5.31
C PRO A 243 -21.95 16.61 -6.21
N SER A 244 -22.95 17.00 -7.00
CA SER A 244 -23.55 16.14 -8.02
C SER A 244 -22.48 15.60 -9.00
N GLY A 245 -22.54 14.31 -9.33
CA GLY A 245 -21.57 13.65 -10.22
C GLY A 245 -20.40 12.97 -9.50
N CYS A 246 -20.27 13.18 -8.19
CA CYS A 246 -19.31 12.44 -7.37
C CYS A 246 -19.83 11.06 -6.97
N PHE A 247 -18.91 10.11 -6.81
CA PHE A 247 -19.25 8.79 -6.27
C PHE A 247 -19.93 8.98 -4.92
N THR A 248 -21.23 8.72 -4.89
CA THR A 248 -21.94 8.68 -3.64
C THR A 248 -21.65 7.31 -3.05
N ALA A 249 -20.77 7.28 -2.05
CA ALA A 249 -20.54 6.12 -1.18
C ALA A 249 -21.83 5.58 -0.52
N THR A 250 -23.02 6.13 -0.83
CA THR A 250 -24.38 5.78 -0.38
C THR A 250 -24.93 4.46 -0.94
N LYS A 251 -24.30 3.88 -1.97
CA LYS A 251 -24.71 2.58 -2.52
C LYS A 251 -23.74 1.44 -2.16
N SER A 252 -22.49 1.78 -1.86
CA SER A 252 -21.44 0.81 -1.56
C SER A 252 -20.53 1.42 -0.50
N PRO A 253 -20.91 1.35 0.79
CA PRO A 253 -20.08 1.89 1.85
C PRO A 253 -18.78 1.08 1.93
N ILE A 254 -17.64 1.77 2.05
CA ILE A 254 -16.38 1.10 2.37
C ILE A 254 -16.48 0.47 3.77
N ILE A 255 -16.10 -0.80 3.87
CA ILE A 255 -16.07 -1.57 5.12
C ILE A 255 -14.67 -2.16 5.33
N TYR A 256 -14.41 -2.67 6.53
CA TYR A 256 -13.25 -3.52 6.71
C TYR A 256 -13.54 -4.88 6.10
N ASP A 257 -12.58 -5.41 5.36
CA ASP A 257 -12.57 -6.80 4.98
C ASP A 257 -11.13 -7.31 4.97
N TYR A 258 -10.90 -8.53 5.46
CA TYR A 258 -9.57 -9.11 5.45
C TYR A 258 -9.15 -9.38 3.99
N GLY A 259 -7.93 -9.03 3.61
CA GLY A 259 -7.47 -9.14 2.21
C GLY A 259 -8.07 -8.11 1.25
N GLY A 260 -9.07 -7.32 1.67
CA GLY A 260 -9.63 -6.26 0.84
C GLY A 260 -8.60 -5.19 0.51
N LYS A 261 -8.45 -4.87 -0.78
CA LYS A 261 -7.55 -3.83 -1.28
C LYS A 261 -8.34 -2.83 -2.13
N PRO A 262 -7.92 -1.54 -2.19
CA PRO A 262 -8.46 -0.64 -3.21
C PRO A 262 -8.10 -1.16 -4.59
N TYR A 263 -8.97 -0.91 -5.57
CA TYR A 263 -8.62 -1.23 -6.95
C TYR A 263 -7.40 -0.41 -7.37
N ALA A 264 -6.38 -1.09 -7.88
CA ALA A 264 -5.16 -0.49 -8.36
C ALA A 264 -5.00 -0.72 -9.86
N ALA A 265 -4.65 0.34 -10.59
CA ALA A 265 -4.24 0.24 -11.99
C ALA A 265 -2.97 1.06 -12.18
N SER A 266 -1.84 0.37 -12.30
CA SER A 266 -0.52 0.96 -12.54
C SER A 266 -0.47 1.68 -13.88
N THR A 267 -1.18 1.17 -14.88
CA THR A 267 -1.39 1.84 -16.18
C THR A 267 -2.08 3.18 -16.08
N LEU A 268 -2.94 3.36 -15.07
CA LEU A 268 -3.64 4.61 -14.81
C LEU A 268 -2.93 5.46 -13.76
N GLY A 269 -1.95 4.91 -13.05
CA GLY A 269 -1.23 5.60 -11.98
C GLY A 269 -2.12 5.99 -10.79
N VAL A 270 -3.29 5.38 -10.60
CA VAL A 270 -4.27 5.75 -9.56
C VAL A 270 -4.61 4.60 -8.62
N LEU A 271 -4.99 4.95 -7.39
CA LEU A 271 -5.69 4.06 -6.47
C LEU A 271 -7.18 4.43 -6.42
N ASP A 272 -8.06 3.46 -6.58
CA ASP A 272 -9.51 3.63 -6.56
C ASP A 272 -10.13 2.97 -5.33
N LEU A 273 -10.44 3.80 -4.34
CA LEU A 273 -11.12 3.39 -3.10
C LEU A 273 -12.63 3.23 -3.29
N THR A 274 -13.17 3.45 -4.48
CA THR A 274 -14.62 3.38 -4.79
C THR A 274 -14.99 2.14 -5.59
N LYS A 275 -13.97 1.38 -6.02
CA LYS A 275 -14.11 0.14 -6.77
C LYS A 275 -13.50 -1.01 -5.99
N ASN A 276 -14.25 -2.10 -5.87
CA ASN A 276 -13.77 -3.33 -5.25
C ASN A 276 -12.69 -3.97 -6.15
N ALA A 277 -11.54 -4.32 -5.57
CA ALA A 277 -10.45 -4.97 -6.26
C ALA A 277 -10.63 -6.48 -6.47
N GLY A 278 -11.59 -7.12 -5.77
CA GLY A 278 -11.84 -8.57 -5.86
C GLY A 278 -11.07 -9.41 -4.83
N SER A 279 -10.00 -8.89 -4.24
CA SER A 279 -9.07 -9.61 -3.35
C SER A 279 -9.59 -9.93 -1.93
N GLY A 280 -10.85 -9.63 -1.64
CA GLY A 280 -11.51 -9.85 -0.36
C GLY A 280 -12.89 -10.49 -0.54
N GLY A 281 -13.93 -9.74 -0.20
CA GLY A 281 -15.33 -10.11 -0.36
C GLY A 281 -16.01 -9.34 -1.49
N PRO A 282 -17.33 -9.51 -1.64
CA PRO A 282 -18.10 -8.87 -2.72
C PRO A 282 -18.29 -7.36 -2.51
N SER A 283 -18.06 -6.87 -1.29
CA SER A 283 -18.23 -5.46 -0.92
C SER A 283 -16.95 -4.66 -1.13
N LEU A 284 -17.09 -3.34 -1.17
CA LEU A 284 -15.97 -2.41 -1.15
C LEU A 284 -15.21 -2.53 0.17
N GLY A 285 -14.12 -3.29 0.17
CA GLY A 285 -13.33 -3.63 1.36
C GLY A 285 -11.95 -3.00 1.36
N ILE A 286 -11.47 -2.60 2.53
CA ILE A 286 -10.06 -2.24 2.74
C ILE A 286 -9.55 -2.86 4.03
N ASP A 287 -8.47 -3.63 3.94
CA ASP A 287 -7.81 -4.23 5.08
C ASP A 287 -6.78 -3.27 5.72
N CYS A 288 -6.14 -3.73 6.78
CA CYS A 288 -5.20 -2.92 7.55
C CYS A 288 -3.97 -2.49 6.73
N SER A 289 -3.34 -3.41 5.99
CA SER A 289 -2.13 -3.09 5.24
C SER A 289 -2.43 -2.35 3.93
N GLY A 290 -3.57 -2.60 3.31
CA GLY A 290 -4.06 -1.85 2.16
C GLY A 290 -4.30 -0.39 2.51
N PHE A 291 -4.89 -0.12 3.68
CA PHE A 291 -5.03 1.25 4.18
C PHE A 291 -3.68 1.93 4.42
N VAL A 292 -2.77 1.29 5.17
CA VAL A 292 -1.46 1.88 5.50
C VAL A 292 -0.62 2.10 4.25
N THR A 293 -0.61 1.15 3.31
CA THR A 293 0.13 1.29 2.05
C THR A 293 -0.47 2.37 1.15
N SER A 294 -1.80 2.47 1.09
CA SER A 294 -2.48 3.58 0.39
C SER A 294 -2.09 4.93 1.01
N ALA A 295 -2.04 5.02 2.33
CA ALA A 295 -1.63 6.23 3.04
C ALA A 295 -0.18 6.62 2.71
N VAL A 296 0.75 5.67 2.70
CA VAL A 296 2.16 5.93 2.33
C VAL A 296 2.25 6.47 0.89
N MET A 297 1.61 5.81 -0.06
CA MET A 297 1.65 6.19 -1.48
C MET A 297 0.96 7.52 -1.78
N ALA A 298 -0.24 7.72 -1.22
CA ALA A 298 -0.98 8.97 -1.32
C ALA A 298 -0.28 10.14 -0.59
N GLY A 299 0.65 9.82 0.31
CA GLY A 299 1.53 10.74 1.01
C GLY A 299 2.76 11.19 0.21
N GLY A 300 3.01 10.62 -0.97
CA GLY A 300 4.24 10.92 -1.74
C GLY A 300 5.47 10.20 -1.20
N LEU A 301 5.29 9.03 -0.59
CA LEU A 301 6.38 8.24 -0.03
C LEU A 301 6.59 6.95 -0.81
N ARG A 302 7.84 6.49 -0.84
CA ARG A 302 8.23 5.20 -1.42
C ARG A 302 8.27 4.13 -0.35
N LEU A 303 7.95 2.90 -0.75
CA LEU A 303 8.11 1.73 0.12
C LEU A 303 9.56 1.25 0.21
N LYS A 304 10.32 1.43 -0.88
CA LYS A 304 11.68 0.95 -1.08
C LYS A 304 12.54 2.04 -1.72
N ALA A 305 13.74 2.23 -1.19
CA ALA A 305 14.63 3.30 -1.63
C ALA A 305 14.97 3.13 -3.12
N GLY A 306 14.81 4.21 -3.90
CA GLY A 306 15.11 4.22 -5.33
C GLY A 306 14.13 3.43 -6.20
N VAL A 307 13.02 2.92 -5.65
CA VAL A 307 11.97 2.26 -6.43
C VAL A 307 10.72 3.12 -6.40
N SER A 308 10.24 3.52 -7.58
CA SER A 308 9.06 4.37 -7.69
C SER A 308 7.81 3.64 -7.19
N SER A 309 6.97 4.36 -6.45
CA SER A 309 5.70 3.82 -5.96
C SER A 309 4.76 3.55 -7.13
N LYS A 310 4.13 2.39 -7.15
CA LYS A 310 3.14 1.99 -8.16
C LYS A 310 1.84 1.62 -7.45
N PRO A 311 0.66 1.97 -7.97
CA PRO A 311 -0.61 1.63 -7.31
C PRO A 311 -0.74 0.14 -6.97
N ALA A 312 -0.36 -0.77 -7.88
CA ALA A 312 -0.47 -2.22 -7.67
C ALA A 312 0.40 -2.75 -6.50
N GLN A 313 1.37 -1.97 -6.02
CA GLN A 313 2.13 -2.35 -4.83
C GLN A 313 1.26 -2.40 -3.55
N VAL A 314 0.06 -1.80 -3.56
CA VAL A 314 -0.90 -1.92 -2.45
C VAL A 314 -1.31 -3.37 -2.16
N ASP A 315 -1.33 -4.21 -3.21
CA ASP A 315 -1.70 -5.62 -3.12
C ASP A 315 -0.58 -6.46 -2.53
N GLY A 316 0.68 -6.10 -2.82
CA GLY A 316 1.87 -6.85 -2.41
C GLY A 316 2.34 -6.59 -0.98
N VAL A 317 1.84 -5.56 -0.28
CA VAL A 317 2.29 -5.24 1.09
C VAL A 317 1.39 -5.87 2.15
N SER A 318 1.97 -6.78 2.94
CA SER A 318 1.32 -7.38 4.11
C SER A 318 1.71 -6.71 5.43
N ALA A 319 0.93 -6.94 6.48
CA ALA A 319 1.29 -6.50 7.85
C ALA A 319 2.62 -7.13 8.31
N SER A 320 2.89 -8.39 7.97
CA SER A 320 4.16 -9.08 8.24
C SER A 320 5.36 -8.41 7.59
N MET A 321 5.21 -7.88 6.36
CA MET A 321 6.28 -7.09 5.73
C MET A 321 6.58 -5.84 6.57
N LEU A 322 5.56 -5.11 7.01
CA LEU A 322 5.71 -3.91 7.85
C LEU A 322 6.21 -4.23 9.27
N ALA A 323 5.95 -5.42 9.79
CA ALA A 323 6.49 -5.87 11.08
C ALA A 323 8.00 -6.21 11.00
N SER A 324 8.56 -6.35 9.80
CA SER A 324 10.00 -6.59 9.57
C SER A 324 10.43 -5.94 8.26
N PRO A 325 10.39 -4.60 8.17
CA PRO A 325 10.43 -3.90 6.89
C PRO A 325 11.75 -4.10 6.15
N VAL A 326 12.87 -4.02 6.85
CA VAL A 326 14.22 -4.12 6.25
C VAL A 326 14.44 -5.50 5.62
N SER A 327 14.08 -6.57 6.33
CA SER A 327 14.24 -7.94 5.82
C SER A 327 13.24 -8.29 4.73
N ASN A 328 12.14 -7.56 4.61
CA ASN A 328 11.10 -7.76 3.59
C ASN A 328 11.14 -6.67 2.50
N GLY A 329 12.31 -6.09 2.28
CA GLY A 329 12.57 -5.19 1.15
C GLY A 329 11.94 -3.80 1.23
N LEU A 330 11.25 -3.45 2.32
CA LEU A 330 10.69 -2.13 2.59
C LEU A 330 11.75 -1.18 3.18
N SER A 331 12.81 -0.95 2.41
CA SER A 331 14.03 -0.26 2.89
C SER A 331 13.84 1.21 3.26
N CYS A 332 12.68 1.80 2.97
CA CYS A 332 12.32 3.16 3.39
C CYS A 332 11.76 3.26 4.80
N PHE A 333 11.60 2.13 5.49
CA PHE A 333 11.21 2.11 6.90
C PHE A 333 12.34 1.57 7.78
N SER A 334 12.41 2.10 8.99
CA SER A 334 13.33 1.63 10.02
C SER A 334 12.56 1.37 11.32
N PRO A 335 12.85 0.27 12.04
CA PRO A 335 12.36 0.09 13.40
C PRO A 335 12.79 1.26 14.30
N LEU A 336 11.90 1.68 15.19
CA LEU A 336 12.16 2.75 16.15
C LEU A 336 13.06 2.21 17.26
N THR A 337 14.15 2.93 17.52
CA THR A 337 15.09 2.64 18.61
C THR A 337 14.73 3.50 19.82
N SER A 338 14.61 2.88 20.99
CA SER A 338 14.46 3.60 22.25
C SER A 338 15.75 4.34 22.55
N THR A 339 15.76 5.66 22.39
CA THR A 339 16.90 6.53 22.76
C THR A 339 16.47 7.51 23.85
N LYS A 340 17.39 8.38 24.31
CA LYS A 340 17.07 9.41 25.32
C LYS A 340 16.18 10.53 24.77
N THR A 341 16.18 10.72 23.45
CA THR A 341 15.57 11.87 22.77
C THR A 341 14.44 11.46 21.82
N GLU A 342 14.36 10.17 21.47
CA GLU A 342 13.26 9.64 20.68
C GLU A 342 12.03 9.38 21.56
N ASP A 343 10.85 9.51 20.94
CA ASP A 343 9.55 9.18 21.52
C ASP A 343 8.60 8.74 20.38
N LEU A 344 7.40 8.28 20.74
CA LEU A 344 6.32 8.02 19.81
C LEU A 344 5.92 9.33 19.11
N LYS A 345 5.81 9.31 17.78
CA LYS A 345 5.39 10.47 16.99
C LYS A 345 4.16 10.18 16.13
N SER A 346 3.40 11.23 15.88
CA SER A 346 2.37 11.28 14.85
C SER A 346 2.95 10.81 13.50
N GLY A 347 2.33 9.82 12.88
CA GLY A 347 2.80 9.18 11.64
C GLY A 347 3.66 7.92 11.81
N ASP A 348 4.06 7.56 13.04
CA ASP A 348 4.69 6.25 13.28
C ASP A 348 3.73 5.11 12.91
N ILE A 349 4.26 4.00 12.39
CA ILE A 349 3.47 2.82 12.04
C ILE A 349 3.75 1.74 13.07
N VAL A 350 2.69 1.13 13.62
CA VAL A 350 2.81 0.00 14.55
C VAL A 350 2.27 -1.25 13.88
N ALA A 351 3.11 -2.27 13.77
CA ALA A 351 2.81 -3.51 13.05
C ALA A 351 3.12 -4.76 13.89
N ASN A 352 2.37 -5.82 13.64
CA ASN A 352 2.75 -7.19 13.95
C ASN A 352 2.40 -8.08 12.74
N ASN A 353 2.61 -9.40 12.83
CA ASN A 353 2.34 -10.30 11.70
C ASN A 353 0.88 -10.29 11.19
N GLY A 354 -0.09 -9.84 12.00
CA GLY A 354 -1.52 -9.93 11.67
C GLY A 354 -2.20 -8.60 11.37
N HIS A 355 -1.66 -7.48 11.88
CA HIS A 355 -2.33 -6.19 11.79
C HIS A 355 -1.33 -5.03 11.80
N VAL A 356 -1.77 -3.89 11.29
CA VAL A 356 -0.97 -2.66 11.23
C VAL A 356 -1.85 -1.42 11.34
N PHE A 357 -1.33 -0.37 11.97
CA PHE A 357 -1.98 0.93 12.10
C PHE A 357 -0.96 2.07 12.15
N ILE A 358 -1.44 3.30 11.94
CA ILE A 358 -0.64 4.53 12.04
C ILE A 358 -0.99 5.24 13.35
N ILE A 359 -0.01 5.80 14.04
CA ILE A 359 -0.21 6.74 15.16
C ILE A 359 -0.74 8.04 14.58
N ASP A 360 -1.98 8.38 14.92
CA ASP A 360 -2.69 9.51 14.35
C ASP A 360 -2.32 10.83 15.03
N GLN A 361 -2.45 10.88 16.36
CA GLN A 361 -2.08 12.04 17.17
C GLN A 361 -1.40 11.56 18.44
N VAL A 362 -0.37 12.27 18.87
CA VAL A 362 0.26 12.09 20.18
C VAL A 362 -0.07 13.26 21.10
N GLY A 363 -0.39 12.96 22.35
CA GLY A 363 -0.49 13.94 23.40
C GLY A 363 0.89 14.35 23.91
N MET A 364 0.92 15.13 25.00
CA MET A 364 2.19 15.59 25.56
C MET A 364 3.03 14.43 26.09
N ASP A 365 2.43 13.40 26.68
CA ASP A 365 3.15 12.26 27.24
C ASP A 365 2.57 10.95 26.67
N PRO A 366 2.87 10.61 25.40
CA PRO A 366 2.17 9.55 24.69
C PRO A 366 2.24 8.20 25.41
N PHE A 367 3.34 7.93 26.11
CA PHE A 367 3.53 6.72 26.90
C PHE A 367 3.34 6.90 28.41
N GLY A 368 3.04 8.11 28.90
CA GLY A 368 2.88 8.38 30.33
C GLY A 368 4.19 8.24 31.13
N ILE A 369 5.34 8.50 30.52
CA ILE A 369 6.67 8.19 31.09
C ILE A 369 7.37 9.39 31.72
N ARG A 370 6.92 10.63 31.50
CA ARG A 370 7.66 11.84 31.91
C ARG A 370 7.83 11.94 33.42
N ASN A 371 6.83 11.50 34.17
CA ASN A 371 6.81 11.57 35.62
C ASN A 371 7.58 10.43 36.30
N ALA A 372 7.94 9.36 35.57
CA ALA A 372 8.74 8.28 36.13
C ALA A 372 10.16 8.77 36.48
N LYS A 373 10.65 8.40 37.67
CA LYS A 373 11.99 8.75 38.17
C LYS A 373 12.84 7.54 38.56
N THR A 374 12.25 6.34 38.59
CA THR A 374 12.91 5.11 39.04
C THR A 374 12.59 3.95 38.09
N SER A 375 13.38 2.87 38.15
CA SER A 375 13.06 1.66 37.36
C SER A 375 11.69 1.11 37.72
N ALA A 376 11.34 1.06 39.01
CA ALA A 376 10.04 0.59 39.47
C ALA A 376 8.88 1.43 38.89
N ALA A 377 9.05 2.75 38.80
CA ALA A 377 8.07 3.61 38.17
C ALA A 377 7.94 3.33 36.66
N CYS A 378 9.04 3.04 35.96
CA CYS A 378 8.98 2.57 34.58
C CYS A 378 8.23 1.23 34.47
N ASP A 379 8.53 0.27 35.35
CA ASP A 379 7.91 -1.06 35.30
C ASP A 379 6.40 -1.04 35.61
N ALA A 380 5.93 -0.01 36.33
CA ALA A 380 4.52 0.23 36.66
C ALA A 380 3.71 0.95 35.57
N ILE A 381 4.32 1.37 34.45
CA ILE A 381 3.59 2.01 33.34
C ILE A 381 2.46 1.09 32.84
N SER A 382 1.30 1.68 32.58
CA SER A 382 0.10 0.98 32.09
C SER A 382 -0.43 1.61 30.79
N ALA A 383 -1.04 0.80 29.92
CA ALA A 383 -1.61 1.28 28.66
C ALA A 383 -2.81 2.24 28.86
N ALA A 384 -3.41 2.24 30.06
CA ALA A 384 -4.47 3.19 30.40
C ALA A 384 -3.97 4.64 30.50
N GLN A 385 -2.67 4.83 30.70
CA GLN A 385 -2.02 6.15 30.78
C GLN A 385 -1.58 6.66 29.41
N PHE A 386 -1.72 5.86 28.35
CA PHE A 386 -1.26 6.27 27.03
C PHE A 386 -2.16 7.36 26.45
N ASP A 387 -1.52 8.44 26.02
CA ASP A 387 -2.15 9.63 25.48
C ASP A 387 -1.81 9.76 23.99
N PHE A 388 -2.40 8.87 23.19
CA PHE A 388 -2.34 8.95 21.74
C PHE A 388 -3.60 8.36 21.12
N SER A 389 -3.75 8.58 19.82
CA SER A 389 -4.78 7.95 18.99
C SER A 389 -4.14 7.25 17.80
N ILE A 390 -4.90 6.34 17.20
CA ILE A 390 -4.48 5.57 16.04
C ILE A 390 -5.46 5.81 14.89
N ILE A 391 -4.96 5.70 13.65
CA ILE A 391 -5.77 5.63 12.45
C ILE A 391 -5.46 4.31 11.72
N GLN A 392 -6.50 3.58 11.34
CA GLN A 392 -6.39 2.21 10.84
C GLN A 392 -7.57 1.84 9.94
N SER A 393 -7.50 0.68 9.29
CA SER A 393 -8.67 -0.09 8.90
C SER A 393 -8.69 -1.40 9.68
N SER A 394 -9.80 -1.72 10.37
CA SER A 394 -9.85 -2.92 11.21
C SER A 394 -11.26 -3.50 11.36
N ALA A 395 -11.34 -4.76 11.76
CA ALA A 395 -12.58 -5.46 12.11
C ALA A 395 -13.29 -4.89 13.35
N SER A 396 -12.69 -3.91 14.03
CA SER A 396 -13.27 -3.30 15.22
C SER A 396 -14.64 -2.68 14.94
N LYS A 397 -15.47 -2.58 15.99
CA LYS A 397 -16.80 -1.94 15.93
C LYS A 397 -17.68 -2.44 14.78
N GLY A 398 -17.72 -3.74 14.57
CA GLY A 398 -18.57 -4.37 13.54
C GLY A 398 -17.98 -4.37 12.13
N GLY A 399 -16.68 -4.14 11.98
CA GLY A 399 -16.03 -4.06 10.66
C GLY A 399 -16.19 -2.70 9.99
N ILE A 400 -16.13 -1.62 10.79
CA ILE A 400 -16.35 -0.23 10.36
C ILE A 400 -15.50 0.21 9.15
N GLY A 401 -14.36 -0.42 8.89
CA GLY A 401 -13.41 0.01 7.87
C GLY A 401 -12.41 0.99 8.45
N MET A 402 -12.11 2.05 7.69
CA MET A 402 -11.15 3.07 8.11
C MET A 402 -11.70 3.86 9.31
N ASN A 403 -10.92 4.00 10.38
CA ASN A 403 -11.34 4.69 11.60
C ASN A 403 -10.14 5.27 12.35
N ARG A 404 -10.44 6.28 13.18
CA ARG A 404 -9.59 6.85 14.22
C ARG A 404 -10.03 6.30 15.58
N PHE A 405 -9.14 5.71 16.35
CA PHE A 405 -9.45 5.06 17.64
C PHE A 405 -8.56 5.66 18.74
N ARG A 406 -9.12 5.93 19.91
CA ARG A 406 -8.32 6.30 21.09
C ARG A 406 -7.37 5.15 21.48
N GLY A 407 -6.07 5.43 21.62
CA GLY A 407 -5.03 4.41 21.77
C GLY A 407 -5.23 3.52 23.01
N ALA A 408 -5.46 4.13 24.18
CA ALA A 408 -5.70 3.39 25.42
C ALA A 408 -6.91 2.43 25.32
N ASP A 409 -8.01 2.89 24.70
CA ASP A 409 -9.21 2.08 24.49
C ASP A 409 -8.95 0.92 23.50
N TYR A 410 -8.25 1.18 22.40
CA TYR A 410 -7.89 0.15 21.43
C TYR A 410 -7.04 -0.95 22.09
N LEU A 411 -5.97 -0.56 22.80
CA LEU A 411 -5.05 -1.48 23.45
C LEU A 411 -5.70 -2.30 24.59
N ALA A 412 -6.75 -1.78 25.23
CA ALA A 412 -7.52 -2.57 26.20
C ALA A 412 -8.11 -3.84 25.57
N SER A 413 -8.46 -3.79 24.27
CA SER A 413 -9.04 -4.91 23.53
C SER A 413 -8.04 -5.82 22.80
N THR A 414 -6.76 -5.43 22.71
CA THR A 414 -5.75 -6.18 21.93
C THR A 414 -4.51 -6.53 22.75
N SER A 415 -4.39 -7.78 23.20
CA SER A 415 -3.29 -8.21 24.09
C SER A 415 -1.90 -8.08 23.47
N SER A 416 -1.71 -8.48 22.20
CA SER A 416 -0.41 -8.43 21.51
C SER A 416 0.14 -7.01 21.41
N PHE A 417 -0.64 -6.09 20.82
CA PHE A 417 -0.25 -4.68 20.74
C PHE A 417 -0.12 -4.03 22.11
N ARG A 418 -0.98 -4.34 23.08
CA ARG A 418 -0.85 -3.80 24.44
C ARG A 418 0.49 -4.18 25.05
N ASN A 419 0.87 -5.45 24.97
CA ASN A 419 2.12 -5.94 25.52
C ASN A 419 3.33 -5.36 24.77
N GLY A 420 3.26 -5.26 23.44
CA GLY A 420 4.32 -4.65 22.63
C GLY A 420 4.51 -3.16 22.93
N MET A 421 3.42 -2.39 22.97
CA MET A 421 3.48 -0.94 23.28
C MET A 421 3.93 -0.68 24.72
N LEU A 422 3.54 -1.53 25.69
CA LEU A 422 4.08 -1.48 27.05
C LEU A 422 5.59 -1.76 27.09
N ALA A 423 6.09 -2.69 26.28
CA ALA A 423 7.52 -2.97 26.19
C ALA A 423 8.29 -1.75 25.67
N TYR A 424 7.77 -1.06 24.64
CA TYR A 424 8.33 0.21 24.17
C TYR A 424 8.30 1.28 25.26
N ALA A 425 7.14 1.54 25.88
CA ALA A 425 7.01 2.55 26.93
C ALA A 425 8.02 2.34 28.07
N LYS A 426 8.16 1.10 28.55
CA LYS A 426 9.12 0.72 29.58
C LYS A 426 10.57 0.93 29.13
N SER A 427 10.87 0.56 27.89
CA SER A 427 12.19 0.74 27.28
C SER A 427 12.55 2.22 27.16
N PHE A 428 11.70 3.05 26.56
CA PHE A 428 11.88 4.50 26.47
C PHE A 428 12.06 5.14 27.85
N CYS A 429 11.25 4.76 28.84
CA CYS A 429 11.38 5.24 30.21
C CYS A 429 12.75 4.93 30.83
N LYS A 430 13.22 3.68 30.71
CA LYS A 430 14.51 3.26 31.28
C LYS A 430 15.69 3.92 30.57
N VAL A 431 15.66 4.05 29.25
CA VAL A 431 16.71 4.73 28.47
C VAL A 431 16.76 6.22 28.82
N ARG A 432 15.60 6.88 28.89
CA ARG A 432 15.49 8.30 29.29
C ARG A 432 16.10 8.57 30.66
N LEU A 433 15.91 7.66 31.62
CA LEU A 433 16.49 7.76 32.97
C LEU A 433 17.96 7.31 33.05
N GLY A 434 18.57 6.86 31.95
CA GLY A 434 19.93 6.31 31.97
C GLY A 434 20.06 4.96 32.69
N LEU A 435 18.94 4.25 32.89
CA LEU A 435 18.88 2.95 33.55
C LEU A 435 19.11 1.78 32.58
N SER A 436 19.06 2.03 31.27
CA SER A 436 19.38 1.06 30.23
C SER A 436 20.03 1.72 29.02
N ALA A 437 20.78 0.93 28.25
CA ALA A 437 21.27 1.35 26.94
C ALA A 437 20.13 1.45 25.92
N ALA A 438 20.37 2.19 24.83
CA ALA A 438 19.44 2.27 23.71
C ALA A 438 19.17 0.87 23.14
N VAL A 439 17.92 0.59 22.78
CA VAL A 439 17.52 -0.73 22.28
C VAL A 439 16.43 -0.59 21.22
N THR A 440 16.55 -1.39 20.16
CA THR A 440 15.51 -1.54 19.15
C THR A 440 14.68 -2.77 19.49
N LEU A 441 13.42 -2.57 19.84
CA LEU A 441 12.49 -3.69 20.02
C LEU A 441 11.99 -4.12 18.64
N ALA A 442 12.11 -5.41 18.32
CA ALA A 442 11.70 -5.95 17.00
C ALA A 442 10.86 -7.22 17.17
N ASN A 443 9.97 -7.24 18.16
CA ASN A 443 9.12 -8.40 18.41
C ASN A 443 7.86 -8.39 17.53
N LYS A 444 7.99 -8.98 16.34
CA LYS A 444 6.92 -9.07 15.33
C LYS A 444 5.67 -9.85 15.75
N THR A 445 5.70 -10.59 16.86
CA THR A 445 4.50 -11.27 17.40
C THR A 445 3.68 -10.36 18.33
N LEU A 446 4.32 -9.33 18.91
CA LEU A 446 3.67 -8.37 19.80
C LEU A 446 3.36 -7.07 19.06
N ALA A 447 4.40 -6.25 18.85
CA ALA A 447 4.36 -5.01 18.10
C ALA A 447 5.78 -4.58 17.73
N VAL A 448 5.93 -3.97 16.57
CA VAL A 448 7.12 -3.23 16.13
C VAL A 448 6.63 -1.84 15.71
N ILE A 449 7.27 -0.81 16.26
CA ILE A 449 7.07 0.57 15.82
C ILE A 449 8.12 0.84 14.74
N ILE A 450 7.68 1.25 13.56
CA ILE A 450 8.53 1.62 12.44
C ILE A 450 8.26 3.06 12.03
N ARG A 451 9.29 3.73 11.52
CA ARG A 451 9.21 5.10 11.01
C ARG A 451 9.75 5.13 9.59
N HIS A 452 9.05 5.86 8.71
CA HIS A 452 9.56 6.11 7.37
C HIS A 452 10.74 7.09 7.42
N LYS A 453 11.79 6.82 6.64
CA LYS A 453 13.06 7.53 6.72
C LYS A 453 13.01 8.97 6.21
N GLY A 454 12.08 9.28 5.30
CA GLY A 454 11.90 10.63 4.74
C GLY A 454 13.08 11.12 3.88
N THR A 455 14.06 10.25 3.59
CA THR A 455 15.22 10.59 2.75
C THR A 455 14.80 10.81 1.30
N PRO A 456 15.55 11.59 0.49
CA PRO A 456 15.20 11.86 -0.91
C PRO A 456 14.95 10.60 -1.74
N THR A 457 15.75 9.54 -1.55
CA THR A 457 15.56 8.24 -2.24
C THR A 457 14.26 7.52 -1.86
N CYS A 458 13.64 7.92 -0.74
CA CYS A 458 12.40 7.40 -0.20
C CYS A 458 11.20 8.33 -0.40
N LEU A 459 11.40 9.47 -1.06
CA LEU A 459 10.30 10.34 -1.48
C LEU A 459 9.90 9.96 -2.90
N ASN A 460 8.59 9.96 -3.15
CA ASN A 460 8.05 9.88 -4.50
C ASN A 460 7.76 11.31 -4.96
N PRO A 461 8.33 11.80 -6.08
CA PRO A 461 8.15 13.18 -6.53
C PRO A 461 6.68 13.58 -6.63
N GLU A 462 5.83 12.66 -7.09
CA GLU A 462 4.39 12.84 -7.16
C GLU A 462 3.68 11.81 -6.27
N PRO A 463 2.79 12.24 -5.35
CA PRO A 463 1.92 11.32 -4.62
C PRO A 463 0.97 10.59 -5.54
N ILE A 464 0.71 9.30 -5.25
CA ILE A 464 -0.24 8.53 -6.05
C ILE A 464 -1.64 9.14 -5.90
N PRO A 465 -2.28 9.58 -7.00
CA PRO A 465 -3.62 10.13 -6.96
C PRO A 465 -4.65 9.09 -6.52
N LEU A 466 -5.67 9.57 -5.80
CA LEU A 466 -6.83 8.75 -5.43
C LEU A 466 -8.01 9.12 -6.34
N VAL A 467 -8.68 8.11 -6.92
CA VAL A 467 -9.90 8.34 -7.70
C VAL A 467 -10.96 9.00 -6.82
N GLY A 468 -11.64 10.00 -7.37
CA GLY A 468 -12.64 10.78 -6.64
C GLY A 468 -12.08 11.80 -5.66
N GLN A 469 -10.76 12.05 -5.62
CA GLN A 469 -10.20 13.10 -4.77
C GLN A 469 -10.73 14.51 -5.12
N SER A 470 -11.04 14.75 -6.40
CA SER A 470 -11.62 16.01 -6.90
C SER A 470 -13.01 16.31 -6.35
N CYS A 471 -13.73 15.30 -5.85
CA CYS A 471 -15.03 15.47 -5.21
C CYS A 471 -14.99 16.21 -3.88
N LEU A 472 -13.79 16.40 -3.34
CA LEU A 472 -13.55 17.13 -2.10
C LEU A 472 -13.05 18.56 -2.37
N LYS A 473 -13.04 19.04 -3.62
CA LYS A 473 -12.65 20.42 -3.96
C LYS A 473 -13.50 21.48 -3.24
N SER A 474 -14.78 21.19 -2.98
CA SER A 474 -15.67 22.08 -2.22
C SER A 474 -15.44 22.02 -0.71
N CYS A 475 -14.60 21.10 -0.22
CA CYS A 475 -14.21 21.10 1.18
C CYS A 475 -13.33 22.32 1.44
N GLY A 476 -13.88 23.28 2.19
CA GLY A 476 -13.12 24.41 2.68
C GLY A 476 -11.93 23.97 3.56
N PRO A 477 -11.00 24.88 3.87
CA PRO A 477 -9.93 24.60 4.82
C PRO A 477 -10.55 24.15 6.14
N VAL A 478 -10.17 22.97 6.62
CA VAL A 478 -10.61 22.52 7.95
C VAL A 478 -10.00 23.47 8.97
N THR A 479 -10.84 24.26 9.64
CA THR A 479 -10.39 25.15 10.71
C THR A 479 -9.67 24.34 11.78
N ALA A 480 -8.59 24.87 12.35
CA ALA A 480 -7.75 24.19 13.34
C ALA A 480 -8.53 23.62 14.55
N SER A 481 -9.74 24.12 14.81
CA SER A 481 -10.63 23.60 15.85
C SER A 481 -11.16 22.18 15.57
N GLY A 482 -11.21 21.72 14.31
CA GLY A 482 -11.68 20.38 13.93
C GLY A 482 -10.58 19.31 13.90
N LEU A 483 -9.33 19.74 13.74
CA LEU A 483 -8.13 18.94 13.93
C LEU A 483 -7.36 19.61 15.05
N ALA A 484 -7.78 19.40 16.29
CA ALA A 484 -7.07 19.91 17.46
C ALA A 484 -5.68 19.25 17.56
N MET A 485 -4.76 19.64 16.68
CA MET A 485 -3.34 19.42 16.83
C MET A 485 -2.88 20.37 17.92
N SER A 486 -2.21 19.84 18.93
CA SER A 486 -1.57 20.68 19.93
C SER A 486 -0.55 21.59 19.22
N ARG A 487 -0.56 22.89 19.54
CA ARG A 487 0.31 23.89 18.88
C ARG A 487 1.82 23.58 18.96
N SER A 488 2.25 22.58 19.73
CA SER A 488 3.66 22.23 19.89
C SER A 488 4.26 21.45 18.71
N GLU A 489 3.48 20.83 17.83
CA GLU A 489 4.03 20.05 16.70
C GLU A 489 4.40 20.91 15.47
N ALA A 490 3.77 22.08 15.29
CA ALA A 490 4.00 22.93 14.11
C ALA A 490 5.39 23.59 14.05
N ALA A 491 6.16 23.56 15.15
CA ALA A 491 7.48 24.20 15.22
C ALA A 491 8.65 23.31 14.73
N GLU A 492 8.45 22.00 14.55
CA GLU A 492 9.52 21.07 14.11
C GLU A 492 9.53 20.75 12.61
N PHE A 493 8.56 21.24 11.82
CA PHE A 493 8.39 20.84 10.41
C PHE A 493 8.97 21.80 9.35
N ASN A 494 9.82 22.75 9.74
CA ASN A 494 10.59 23.60 8.81
C ASN A 494 12.04 23.12 8.64
N LEU A 495 12.23 21.83 8.34
CA LEU A 495 13.50 21.25 7.87
C LEU A 495 13.27 20.25 6.75
#